data_AF-A0A2I2KLV9-F1
#
_entry.id   AF-A0A2I2KLV9-F1
#
_cell.length_a   1.000
_cell.length_b   1.000
_cell.length_c   1.000
_cell.angle_alpha   90.00
_cell.angle_beta   90.00
_cell.angle_gamma   90.00
#
_symmetry.space_group_name_H-M   'P 1'
#
loop_
_entity.id
_entity.type
_entity.pdbx_description
1 polymer ?
#
loop_
_entity_poly.entity_id
_entity_poly.type
_entity_poly.pdbx_seq_one_letter_code
_entity_poly.pdbx_strand_id
1 'polypeptide(L)'
;MKYRILVELQVVGPLDRLDEVSDLLADALYDLHGADDTDLGTNLTTGCLHVTMIVEASDLEEAVARSLAATRSAVHAVGGATPGWDRSIREVGTQARELADV
;
A
#
# COMPACT_ATOMS: atom_id res chain seq x y z
N MET A 1 -2.88 -2.48 19.07
CA MET A 1 -2.40 -3.81 18.63
C MET A 1 -1.54 -3.63 17.38
N LYS A 2 -0.58 -4.51 17.12
CA LYS A 2 0.23 -4.47 15.88
C LYS A 2 -0.39 -5.37 14.83
N TYR A 3 -0.57 -4.85 13.63
CA TYR A 3 -1.10 -5.58 12.47
C TYR A 3 -0.06 -5.60 11.37
N ARG A 4 0.25 -6.79 10.85
CA ARG A 4 1.03 -6.92 9.62
C ARG A 4 0.06 -6.89 8.45
N ILE A 5 0.23 -5.92 7.55
CA ILE A 5 -0.62 -5.73 6.37
C ILE A 5 0.23 -5.90 5.11
N LEU A 6 -0.37 -6.53 4.08
CA LEU A 6 0.13 -6.53 2.72
C LEU A 6 -0.81 -5.70 1.85
N VAL A 7 -0.25 -4.75 1.12
CA VAL A 7 -0.96 -3.95 0.10
C VAL A 7 -0.37 -4.30 -1.25
N GLU A 8 -1.21 -4.81 -2.15
CA GLU A 8 -0.83 -5.04 -3.54
C GLU A 8 -1.17 -3.80 -4.39
N LEU A 9 -0.21 -3.37 -5.21
CA LEU A 9 -0.38 -2.31 -6.19
C LEU A 9 -0.17 -2.89 -7.58
N GLN A 10 -1.00 -2.44 -8.52
CA GLN A 10 -0.81 -2.70 -9.94
C GLN A 10 -0.50 -1.38 -10.64
N VAL A 11 0.69 -1.29 -11.23
CA VAL A 11 1.08 -0.16 -12.06
C VAL A 11 0.28 -0.19 -13.36
N VAL A 12 -0.27 0.97 -13.73
CA VAL A 12 -0.98 1.17 -14.99
C VAL A 12 -0.19 2.18 -15.82
N GLY A 13 0.46 1.71 -16.86
CA GLY A 13 1.28 2.54 -17.75
C GLY A 13 2.59 1.86 -18.17
N PRO A 14 3.53 2.62 -18.76
CA PRO A 14 4.85 2.12 -19.12
C PRO A 14 5.64 1.63 -17.91
N LEU A 15 6.35 0.51 -18.05
CA LEU A 15 7.13 -0.10 -16.97
C LEU A 15 8.64 0.17 -17.07
N ASP A 16 9.09 0.91 -18.09
CA ASP A 16 10.51 1.11 -18.39
C ASP A 16 11.31 1.79 -17.26
N ARG A 17 10.61 2.49 -16.36
CA ARG A 17 11.19 3.21 -15.21
C ARG A 17 10.80 2.57 -13.88
N LEU A 18 10.13 1.42 -13.88
CA LEU A 18 9.56 0.84 -12.68
C LEU A 18 10.64 0.46 -11.66
N ASP A 19 11.80 0.01 -12.11
CA ASP A 19 12.93 -0.33 -11.24
C ASP A 19 13.33 0.87 -10.38
N GLU A 20 13.66 1.99 -11.04
CA GLU A 20 14.03 3.24 -10.35
C GLU A 20 12.89 3.83 -9.51
N VAL A 21 11.64 3.74 -9.99
CA VAL A 21 10.48 4.21 -9.22
C VAL A 21 10.26 3.33 -7.98
N SER A 22 10.55 2.03 -8.05
CA SER A 22 10.42 1.13 -6.92
C SER A 22 11.47 1.39 -5.84
N ASP A 23 12.70 1.76 -6.21
CA ASP A 23 13.72 2.21 -5.25
C ASP A 23 13.26 3.47 -4.51
N LEU A 24 12.78 4.48 -5.26
CA LEU A 24 12.25 5.71 -4.66
C LEU A 24 11.03 5.43 -3.78
N LEU A 25 10.19 4.46 -4.15
CA LEU A 25 9.01 4.09 -3.38
C LEU A 25 9.40 3.39 -2.07
N ALA A 26 10.42 2.53 -2.11
CA ALA A 26 10.96 1.89 -0.91
C ALA A 26 11.52 2.94 0.07
N ASP A 27 12.29 3.91 -0.42
CA ASP A 27 12.79 5.03 0.39
C ASP A 27 11.62 5.84 0.99
N ALA A 28 10.62 6.20 0.17
CA ALA A 28 9.47 6.94 0.62
C ALA A 28 8.64 6.17 1.67
N LEU A 29 8.52 4.85 1.56
CA LEU A 29 7.86 4.00 2.54
C LEU A 29 8.64 3.97 3.87
N TYR A 30 9.97 3.90 3.80
CA TYR A 30 10.84 3.89 4.98
C TYR A 30 10.77 5.20 5.76
N ASP A 31 10.60 6.33 5.06
CA ASP A 31 10.49 7.65 5.66
C ASP A 31 9.09 7.95 6.27
N LEU A 32 8.09 7.08 6.07
CA LEU A 32 6.76 7.30 6.60
C LEU A 32 6.71 7.11 8.12
N HIS A 33 6.12 8.09 8.80
CA HIS A 33 5.75 7.92 10.21
C HIS A 33 4.46 7.11 10.35
N GLY A 34 4.46 6.15 11.27
CA GLY A 34 3.27 5.35 11.61
C GLY A 34 3.17 3.99 10.92
N ALA A 35 4.20 3.60 10.15
CA ALA A 35 4.40 2.24 9.67
C ALA A 35 5.80 1.76 10.11
N ASP A 36 5.85 0.60 10.76
CA ASP A 36 7.09 -0.08 11.14
C ASP A 36 7.40 -1.18 10.11
N ASP A 37 8.68 -1.54 9.95
CA ASP A 37 9.12 -2.72 9.20
C ASP A 37 8.53 -2.78 7.77
N THR A 38 8.61 -1.64 7.06
CA THR A 38 8.13 -1.55 5.69
C THR A 38 9.07 -2.29 4.73
N ASP A 39 8.48 -3.09 3.85
CA ASP A 39 9.19 -3.82 2.80
C ASP A 39 8.45 -3.70 1.46
N LEU A 40 9.18 -3.74 0.35
CA LEU A 40 8.65 -3.61 -1.00
C LEU A 40 9.20 -4.72 -1.90
N GLY A 41 8.31 -5.56 -2.42
CA GLY A 41 8.59 -6.49 -3.52
C GLY A 41 8.03 -5.94 -4.83
N THR A 42 8.76 -6.10 -5.93
CA THR A 42 8.32 -5.64 -7.26
C THR A 42 8.54 -6.71 -8.32
N ASN A 43 7.53 -6.94 -9.17
CA ASN A 43 7.67 -7.67 -10.42
C ASN A 43 7.74 -6.67 -11.59
N LEU A 44 8.95 -6.43 -12.09
CA LEU A 44 9.21 -5.48 -13.18
C LEU A 44 8.55 -5.87 -14.51
N THR A 45 8.20 -7.14 -14.70
CA THR A 45 7.55 -7.61 -15.93
C THR A 45 6.06 -7.31 -15.93
N THR A 46 5.40 -7.49 -14.79
CA THR A 46 3.94 -7.35 -14.68
C THR A 46 3.50 -5.99 -14.12
N GLY A 47 4.40 -5.26 -13.49
CA GLY A 47 4.06 -4.03 -12.78
C GLY A 47 3.32 -4.25 -11.47
N CYS A 48 3.39 -5.46 -10.91
CA CYS A 48 2.81 -5.80 -9.60
C CYS A 48 3.81 -5.49 -8.49
N LEU A 49 3.38 -4.74 -7.48
CA LEU A 49 4.17 -4.41 -6.29
C LEU A 49 3.45 -4.92 -5.04
N HIS A 50 4.22 -5.43 -4.08
CA HIS A 50 3.76 -5.84 -2.76
C HIS A 50 4.43 -5.00 -1.70
N VAL A 51 3.65 -4.15 -1.05
CA VAL A 51 4.09 -3.41 0.13
C VAL A 51 3.69 -4.20 1.35
N THR A 52 4.63 -4.52 2.23
CA THR A 52 4.31 -5.05 3.56
C THR A 52 4.72 -4.06 4.63
N MET A 53 3.94 -3.98 5.70
CA MET A 53 4.23 -3.09 6.82
C MET A 53 3.55 -3.57 8.10
N ILE A 54 4.03 -3.08 9.23
CA ILE A 54 3.39 -3.24 10.52
C ILE A 54 2.80 -1.89 10.95
N VAL A 55 1.52 -1.87 11.32
CA VAL A 55 0.85 -0.67 11.82
C VAL A 55 0.28 -0.92 13.21
N GLU A 56 0.36 0.09 14.08
CA GLU A 56 -0.36 0.10 15.35
C GLU A 56 -1.77 0.68 15.17
N ALA A 57 -2.78 -0.07 15.60
CA ALA A 57 -4.20 0.31 15.49
C ALA A 57 -5.06 -0.34 16.61
N SER A 58 -6.26 0.18 16.86
CA SER A 58 -7.25 -0.41 17.79
C SER A 58 -7.89 -1.68 17.25
N ASP A 59 -8.08 -1.73 15.93
CA ASP A 59 -8.78 -2.80 15.22
C ASP A 59 -8.25 -2.94 13.78
N LEU A 60 -8.75 -3.96 13.07
CA LEU A 60 -8.33 -4.27 11.70
C LEU A 60 -8.78 -3.19 10.69
N GLU A 61 -9.94 -2.56 10.88
CA GLU A 61 -10.44 -1.52 9.98
C GLU A 61 -9.53 -0.30 10.01
N GLU A 62 -9.14 0.14 11.22
CA GLU A 62 -8.16 1.20 11.39
C GLU A 62 -6.78 0.81 10.81
N ALA A 63 -6.33 -0.43 11.01
CA ALA A 63 -5.06 -0.91 10.46
C ALA A 63 -5.04 -0.85 8.91
N VAL A 64 -6.13 -1.28 8.26
CA VAL A 64 -6.29 -1.22 6.80
C VAL A 64 -6.32 0.25 6.33
N ALA A 65 -7.08 1.12 7.01
CA ALA A 65 -7.14 2.53 6.66
C ALA A 65 -5.76 3.22 6.75
N ARG A 66 -5.01 2.97 7.83
CA ARG A 66 -3.67 3.52 8.04
C ARG A 66 -2.67 3.02 7.00
N SER A 67 -2.64 1.72 6.73
CA SER A 67 -1.72 1.13 5.75
C SER A 67 -2.00 1.59 4.31
N LEU A 68 -3.26 1.74 3.92
CA LEU A 68 -3.64 2.29 2.61
C LEU A 68 -3.29 3.78 2.50
N ALA A 69 -3.50 4.56 3.56
CA ALA A 69 -3.11 5.97 3.58
C ALA A 69 -1.58 6.15 3.50
N ALA A 70 -0.83 5.34 4.24
CA ALA A 70 0.63 5.29 4.18
C ALA A 70 1.11 4.97 2.76
N THR A 71 0.63 3.86 2.19
CA THR A 71 1.00 3.43 0.83
C THR A 71 0.69 4.50 -0.22
N ARG A 72 -0.50 5.11 -0.16
CA ARG A 72 -0.88 6.19 -1.08
C ARG A 72 0.03 7.42 -0.94
N SER A 73 0.42 7.75 0.28
CA SER A 73 1.31 8.89 0.56
C SER A 73 2.69 8.65 -0.04
N ALA A 74 3.25 7.45 0.10
CA ALA A 74 4.52 7.09 -0.53
C ALA A 74 4.43 7.14 -2.07
N VAL A 75 3.33 6.61 -2.66
CA VAL A 75 3.11 6.70 -4.11
C VAL A 75 3.09 8.16 -4.59
N HIS A 76 2.44 9.06 -3.86
CA HIS A 76 2.43 10.48 -4.20
C HIS A 76 3.79 11.17 -4.00
N ALA A 77 4.56 10.77 -2.99
CA ALA A 77 5.89 11.32 -2.71
C ALA A 77 6.87 11.08 -3.87
N VAL A 78 6.73 9.95 -4.57
CA VAL A 78 7.53 9.62 -5.77
C VAL A 78 6.94 10.15 -7.08
N GLY A 79 5.92 11.00 -7.01
CA GLY A 79 5.25 11.60 -8.18
C GLY A 79 4.22 10.69 -8.84
N GLY A 80 3.88 9.55 -8.24
CA GLY A 80 2.84 8.64 -8.70
C GLY A 80 1.43 9.22 -8.46
N ALA A 81 0.49 8.75 -9.29
CA ALA A 81 -0.93 9.07 -9.15
C ALA A 81 -1.72 7.81 -8.77
N THR A 82 -2.77 7.98 -7.98
CA THR A 82 -3.65 6.90 -7.54
C THR A 82 -5.09 7.11 -8.03
N PRO A 83 -5.34 7.12 -9.36
CA PRO A 83 -6.69 7.30 -9.89
C PRO A 83 -7.58 6.11 -9.47
N GLY A 84 -8.81 6.40 -9.05
CA GLY A 84 -9.77 5.37 -8.63
C GLY A 84 -9.55 4.79 -7.23
N TRP A 85 -8.53 5.23 -6.50
CA TRP A 85 -8.18 4.73 -5.16
C TRP A 85 -9.35 4.74 -4.18
N ASP A 86 -10.12 5.83 -4.15
CA ASP A 86 -11.26 5.98 -3.24
C ASP A 86 -12.42 5.02 -3.56
N ARG A 87 -12.47 4.46 -4.78
CA ARG A 87 -13.40 3.39 -5.14
C ARG A 87 -12.89 2.05 -4.60
N SER A 88 -11.62 1.73 -4.86
CA SER A 88 -10.99 0.49 -4.39
C SER A 88 -10.98 0.36 -2.87
N ILE A 89 -10.71 1.43 -2.11
CA ILE A 89 -10.81 1.41 -0.64
C ILE A 89 -12.22 1.03 -0.18
N ARG A 90 -13.26 1.59 -0.81
CA ARG A 90 -14.65 1.31 -0.42
C ARG A 90 -15.03 -0.15 -0.69
N GLU A 91 -14.53 -0.72 -1.78
CA GLU A 91 -14.74 -2.13 -2.11
C GLU A 91 -14.04 -3.04 -1.09
N VAL A 92 -12.76 -2.77 -0.76
CA VAL A 92 -12.00 -3.51 0.26
C VAL A 92 -12.66 -3.41 1.64
N GLY A 93 -13.08 -2.22 2.06
CA GLY A 93 -13.75 -2.03 3.35
C GLY A 93 -15.09 -2.76 3.45
N THR A 94 -15.78 -2.96 2.33
CA THR A 94 -17.02 -3.76 2.28
C THR A 94 -16.70 -5.25 2.46
N GLN A 95 -15.70 -5.76 1.73
CA GLN A 95 -15.26 -7.16 1.82
C GLN A 95 -14.70 -7.53 3.19
N ALA A 96 -13.93 -6.63 3.81
CA ALA A 96 -13.34 -6.87 5.13
C ALA A 96 -14.40 -7.05 6.22
N ARG A 97 -15.50 -6.28 6.18
CA ARG A 97 -16.63 -6.43 7.09
C ARG A 97 -17.35 -7.77 6.86
N GLU A 98 -17.59 -8.13 5.60
CA GLU A 98 -18.21 -9.40 5.25
C GLU A 98 -17.41 -10.62 5.75
N LEU A 99 -16.07 -10.53 5.78
CA LEU A 99 -15.20 -11.61 6.30
C LEU A 99 -15.10 -11.64 7.83
N ALA A 100 -15.30 -10.52 8.51
CA ALA A 100 -15.22 -10.42 9.97
C ALA A 100 -16.52 -10.87 10.67
N ASP A 101 -17.65 -10.88 9.94
CA ASP A 101 -18.96 -11.29 10.43
C ASP A 101 -19.25 -12.81 10.25
N VAL A 102 -18.22 -13.63 9.97
CA VAL A 102 -18.29 -15.09 9.76
C VAL A 102 -17.63 -15.89 10.89
#